data_AF-A0A940L2W5-F1
#
_entry.id   AF-A0A940L2W5-F1
#
_cell.length_a   1.000
_cell.length_b   1.000
_cell.length_c   1.000
_cell.angle_alpha   90.00
_cell.angle_beta   90.00
_cell.angle_gamma   90.00
#
_symmetry.space_group_name_H-M   'P 1'
#
loop_
_entity.id
_entity.type
_entity.pdbx_description
1 polymer ?
#
loop_
_entity_poly.entity_id
_entity_poly.type
_entity_poly.pdbx_seq_one_letter_code
_entity_poly.pdbx_strand_id
1 'polypeptide(L)'
;MRSEPLIRPTVISEDQRNIAAHTVLRLFPDLQMNHYILWGVLPEAPDTQLMMTHFVEVYYKTFHTPAHVIQDGLKATPEEIKNCEKPCWILLPTELAHELTPNEFIQKNIQPLGRPFFSISYMPFTGNETVTEACNAEQRLTYECVTPIAVREVSKKLKDPQAKYFFMRKYNERDFFLFVQKP
;
A
#
# COMPACT_ATOMS: atom_id res chain seq x y z
N MET A 1 8.36 -5.83 -17.41
CA MET A 1 7.64 -6.06 -16.13
C MET A 1 6.23 -6.49 -16.47
N ARG A 2 5.94 -7.80 -16.43
CA ARG A 2 4.55 -8.28 -16.50
C ARG A 2 3.98 -8.13 -15.10
N SER A 3 3.11 -7.14 -14.89
CA SER A 3 2.50 -6.88 -13.58
C SER A 3 1.72 -8.12 -13.12
N GLU A 4 1.78 -8.43 -11.83
CA GLU A 4 0.87 -9.40 -11.23
C GLU A 4 -0.60 -9.00 -11.50
N PRO A 5 -1.52 -9.99 -11.59
CA PRO A 5 -2.90 -9.72 -11.94
C PRO A 5 -3.55 -8.78 -10.92
N LEU A 6 -4.25 -7.76 -11.44
CA LEU A 6 -5.11 -6.87 -10.66
C LEU A 6 -6.06 -7.69 -9.76
N ILE A 7 -5.95 -7.50 -8.44
CA ILE A 7 -6.85 -8.13 -7.49
C ILE A 7 -8.24 -7.49 -7.67
N ARG A 8 -9.29 -8.32 -7.70
CA ARG A 8 -10.64 -7.86 -8.03
C ARG A 8 -11.10 -6.72 -7.11
N PRO A 9 -11.82 -5.71 -7.66
CA PRO A 9 -12.37 -4.64 -6.85
C PRO A 9 -13.43 -5.18 -5.89
N THR A 10 -13.54 -4.51 -4.74
CA THR A 10 -14.50 -4.81 -3.69
C THR A 10 -15.20 -3.53 -3.28
N VAL A 11 -16.51 -3.63 -3.09
CA VAL A 11 -17.33 -2.49 -2.64
C VAL A 11 -16.89 -2.10 -1.24
N ILE A 12 -16.70 -0.81 -0.99
CA ILE A 12 -16.35 -0.26 0.33
C ILE A 12 -17.60 -0.28 1.21
N SER A 13 -17.49 -0.80 2.44
CA SER A 13 -18.57 -0.74 3.43
C SER A 13 -18.70 0.68 3.99
N GLU A 14 -19.87 1.03 4.54
CA GLU A 14 -20.10 2.37 5.12
C GLU A 14 -19.07 2.75 6.20
N ASP A 15 -18.64 1.78 7.00
CA ASP A 15 -17.62 1.94 8.05
C ASP A 15 -16.17 1.78 7.56
N GLN A 16 -15.99 1.47 6.27
CA GLN A 16 -14.71 1.21 5.60
C GLN A 16 -13.84 0.09 6.22
N ARG A 17 -14.32 -0.63 7.24
CA ARG A 17 -13.55 -1.67 7.94
C ARG A 17 -13.21 -2.83 7.02
N ASN A 18 -14.02 -3.06 5.99
CA ASN A 18 -13.79 -4.12 5.05
C ASN A 18 -12.52 -3.90 4.20
N ILE A 19 -12.06 -2.65 4.01
CA ILE A 19 -10.81 -2.36 3.31
C ILE A 19 -9.64 -3.02 4.04
N ALA A 20 -9.53 -2.80 5.35
CA ALA A 20 -8.51 -3.43 6.19
C ALA A 20 -8.62 -4.95 6.22
N ALA A 21 -9.83 -5.48 6.49
CA ALA A 21 -10.09 -6.92 6.55
C ALA A 21 -9.65 -7.66 5.27
N HIS A 22 -10.10 -7.19 4.11
CA HIS A 22 -9.77 -7.82 2.83
C HIS A 22 -8.31 -7.60 2.44
N THR A 23 -7.70 -6.48 2.81
CA THR A 23 -6.30 -6.23 2.48
C THR A 23 -5.38 -7.12 3.30
N VAL A 24 -5.62 -7.28 4.59
CA VAL A 24 -4.86 -8.24 5.43
C VAL A 24 -4.96 -9.65 4.87
N LEU A 25 -6.15 -10.08 4.44
CA LEU A 25 -6.34 -11.38 3.80
C LEU A 25 -5.59 -11.51 2.47
N ARG A 26 -5.56 -10.45 1.66
CA ARG A 26 -4.87 -10.44 0.34
C ARG A 26 -3.35 -10.39 0.46
N LEU A 27 -2.83 -9.86 1.55
CA LEU A 27 -1.41 -9.78 1.85
C LEU A 27 -0.91 -11.00 2.64
N PHE A 28 -1.75 -12.02 2.82
CA PHE A 28 -1.29 -13.30 3.33
C PHE A 28 -0.60 -14.09 2.20
N PRO A 29 0.61 -14.65 2.39
CA PRO A 29 1.35 -14.77 3.65
C PRO A 29 2.41 -13.67 3.88
N ASP A 30 2.57 -12.68 2.99
CA ASP A 30 3.59 -11.64 3.06
C ASP A 30 3.65 -10.92 4.43
N LEU A 31 2.49 -10.66 5.03
CA LEU A 31 2.36 -10.06 6.37
C LEU A 31 3.00 -10.86 7.52
N GLN A 32 3.15 -12.18 7.36
CA GLN A 32 3.80 -13.05 8.35
C GLN A 32 5.28 -13.29 8.01
N MET A 33 5.61 -13.30 6.73
CA MET A 33 6.95 -13.64 6.27
C MET A 33 7.93 -12.47 6.44
N ASN A 34 7.47 -11.24 6.22
CA ASN A 34 8.33 -10.06 6.23
C ASN A 34 8.55 -9.50 7.63
N HIS A 35 9.74 -8.94 7.87
CA HIS A 35 10.07 -8.25 9.12
C HIS A 35 9.58 -6.80 9.05
N TYR A 36 9.89 -6.11 7.96
CA TYR A 36 9.53 -4.71 7.76
C TYR A 36 8.35 -4.57 6.80
N ILE A 37 7.41 -3.71 7.16
CA ILE A 37 6.26 -3.36 6.35
C ILE A 37 6.31 -1.85 6.18
N LEU A 38 6.66 -1.42 4.98
CA LEU A 38 6.74 0.01 4.64
C LEU A 38 5.34 0.48 4.25
N TRP A 39 4.75 1.31 5.08
CA TRP A 39 3.39 1.77 4.85
C TRP A 39 3.40 3.20 4.33
N GLY A 40 3.12 3.33 3.03
CA GLY A 40 2.91 4.59 2.34
C GLY A 40 1.54 5.18 2.67
N VAL A 41 1.52 6.22 3.49
CA VAL A 41 0.31 6.99 3.84
C VAL A 41 0.46 8.46 3.46
N LEU A 42 -0.66 9.15 3.43
CA LEU A 42 -0.73 10.60 3.53
C LEU A 42 -0.92 10.95 5.03
N PRO A 43 0.15 11.31 5.76
CA PRO A 43 0.08 11.44 7.23
C PRO A 43 -0.88 12.54 7.71
N GLU A 44 -1.13 13.55 6.88
CA GLU A 44 -2.04 14.66 7.20
C GLU A 44 -3.52 14.37 6.85
N ALA A 45 -3.82 13.26 6.18
CA ALA A 45 -5.20 12.91 5.85
C ALA A 45 -5.85 12.10 7.01
N PRO A 46 -6.99 12.56 7.57
CA PRO A 46 -7.68 11.83 8.65
C PRO A 46 -8.08 10.40 8.26
N ASP A 47 -8.44 10.19 7.00
CA ASP A 47 -8.86 8.89 6.47
C ASP A 47 -7.74 7.83 6.60
N THR A 48 -6.48 8.23 6.41
CA THR A 48 -5.33 7.31 6.50
C THR A 48 -5.03 6.90 7.94
N GLN A 49 -5.27 7.76 8.93
CA GLN A 49 -5.12 7.41 10.35
C GLN A 49 -6.20 6.42 10.81
N LEU A 50 -7.46 6.65 10.39
CA LEU A 50 -8.55 5.71 10.64
C LEU A 50 -8.27 4.36 9.98
N MET A 51 -7.81 4.38 8.73
CA MET A 51 -7.43 3.18 7.99
C MET A 51 -6.32 2.40 8.73
N MET A 52 -5.26 3.09 9.16
CA MET A 52 -4.17 2.48 9.92
C MET A 52 -4.67 1.76 11.18
N THR A 53 -5.56 2.41 11.93
CA THR A 53 -6.16 1.84 13.14
C THR A 53 -6.91 0.55 12.81
N HIS A 54 -7.75 0.56 11.78
CA HIS A 54 -8.45 -0.64 11.32
C HIS A 54 -7.47 -1.75 10.88
N PHE A 55 -6.37 -1.40 10.23
CA PHE A 55 -5.38 -2.37 9.79
C PHE A 55 -4.64 -3.05 10.93
N VAL A 56 -4.18 -2.30 11.92
CA VAL A 56 -3.51 -2.85 13.11
C VAL A 56 -4.48 -3.73 13.90
N GLU A 57 -5.74 -3.31 14.06
CA GLU A 57 -6.78 -4.11 14.71
C GLU A 57 -7.02 -5.45 13.99
N VAL A 58 -7.21 -5.42 12.67
CA VAL A 58 -7.46 -6.62 11.86
C VAL A 58 -6.23 -7.52 11.84
N TYR A 59 -5.04 -6.96 11.71
CA TYR A 59 -3.78 -7.70 11.76
C TYR A 59 -3.67 -8.48 13.08
N TYR A 60 -3.85 -7.79 14.21
CA TYR A 60 -3.79 -8.42 15.53
C TYR A 60 -4.85 -9.51 15.70
N LYS A 61 -6.08 -9.28 15.25
CA LYS A 61 -7.14 -10.29 15.29
C LYS A 61 -6.82 -11.53 14.45
N THR A 62 -6.12 -11.35 13.33
CA THR A 62 -5.82 -12.44 12.38
C THR A 62 -4.59 -13.24 12.81
N PHE A 63 -3.56 -12.57 13.33
CA PHE A 63 -2.26 -13.19 13.60
C PHE A 63 -1.90 -13.31 15.08
N HIS A 64 -2.68 -12.70 15.97
CA HIS A 64 -2.43 -12.65 17.42
C HIS A 64 -1.07 -12.08 17.84
N THR A 65 -0.45 -11.30 16.95
CA THR A 65 0.82 -10.60 17.19
C THR A 65 0.58 -9.10 17.08
N PRO A 66 0.97 -8.29 18.07
CA PRO A 66 0.86 -6.83 17.96
C PRO A 66 1.86 -6.30 16.93
N ALA A 67 1.44 -5.30 16.15
CA ALA A 67 2.35 -4.60 15.25
C ALA A 67 3.15 -3.52 16.01
N HIS A 68 4.46 -3.48 15.82
CA HIS A 68 5.27 -2.36 16.28
C HIS A 68 5.23 -1.27 15.21
N VAL A 69 4.75 -0.07 15.54
CA VAL A 69 4.53 1.01 14.57
C VAL A 69 5.46 2.18 14.82
N ILE A 70 6.36 2.43 13.88
CA ILE A 70 7.15 3.66 13.78
C ILE A 70 6.29 4.70 13.05
N GLN A 71 5.86 5.73 13.78
CA GLN A 71 4.87 6.72 13.30
C GLN A 71 5.42 7.67 12.22
N ASP A 72 6.71 7.95 12.25
CA ASP A 72 7.38 8.83 11.30
C ASP A 72 8.72 8.22 10.89
N GLY A 73 8.70 7.42 9.83
CA GLY A 73 9.88 6.72 9.33
C GLY A 73 10.99 7.66 8.86
N LEU A 74 10.66 8.90 8.47
CA LEU A 74 11.67 9.89 8.05
C LEU A 74 12.44 10.49 9.24
N LYS A 75 11.84 10.50 10.42
CA LYS A 75 12.48 10.94 11.66
C LYS A 75 13.12 9.80 12.45
N ALA A 76 12.77 8.56 12.14
CA ALA A 76 13.30 7.39 12.83
C ALA A 76 14.80 7.22 12.60
N THR A 77 15.54 6.88 13.65
CA THR A 77 16.97 6.62 13.53
C THR A 77 17.23 5.24 12.92
N PRO A 78 18.38 5.00 12.27
CA PRO A 78 18.75 3.67 11.81
C PRO A 78 18.74 2.62 12.93
N GLU A 79 19.14 3.00 14.15
CA GLU A 79 19.11 2.13 15.32
C GLU A 79 17.67 1.78 15.75
N GLU A 80 16.74 2.73 15.70
CA GLU A 80 15.33 2.51 15.99
C GLU A 80 14.74 1.49 15.00
N ILE A 81 14.96 1.70 13.71
CA ILE A 81 14.49 0.78 12.66
C ILE A 81 15.10 -0.62 12.84
N LYS A 82 16.41 -0.71 13.10
CA LYS A 82 17.12 -1.98 13.28
C LYS A 82 16.62 -2.80 14.48
N ASN A 83 16.32 -2.12 15.58
CA ASN A 83 15.87 -2.74 16.84
C ASN A 83 14.36 -2.97 16.89
N CYS A 84 13.61 -2.51 15.90
CA CYS A 84 12.17 -2.69 15.80
C CYS A 84 11.78 -4.17 15.71
N GLU A 85 10.85 -4.59 16.57
CA GLU A 85 10.37 -5.97 16.66
C GLU A 85 9.49 -6.36 15.46
N LYS A 86 9.48 -7.65 15.10
CA LYS A 86 8.65 -8.16 14.00
C LYS A 86 7.20 -8.37 14.47
N PRO A 87 6.19 -7.91 13.70
CA PRO A 87 6.30 -7.12 12.48
C PRO A 87 6.54 -5.63 12.77
N CYS A 88 7.49 -5.04 12.05
CA CYS A 88 7.83 -3.64 12.16
C CYS A 88 7.16 -2.84 11.04
N TRP A 89 6.20 -2.01 11.40
CA TRP A 89 5.43 -1.17 10.47
C TRP A 89 6.03 0.24 10.50
N ILE A 90 6.49 0.71 9.34
CA ILE A 90 7.18 1.99 9.22
C ILE A 90 6.33 2.90 8.35
N LEU A 91 5.79 3.96 8.95
CA LEU A 91 4.97 4.93 8.23
C LEU A 91 5.84 5.91 7.46
N LEU A 92 5.58 6.03 6.17
CA LEU A 92 6.30 6.88 5.24
C LEU A 92 5.31 7.61 4.34
N PRO A 93 5.69 8.76 3.74
CA PRO A 93 4.98 9.29 2.58
C PRO A 93 4.86 8.24 1.48
N THR A 94 3.73 8.21 0.78
CA THR A 94 3.40 7.17 -0.21
C THR A 94 4.49 6.98 -1.26
N GLU A 95 5.08 8.07 -1.74
CA GLU A 95 6.15 8.12 -2.74
C GLU A 95 7.50 7.57 -2.25
N LEU A 96 7.69 7.50 -0.92
CA LEU A 96 8.89 6.97 -0.27
C LEU A 96 8.70 5.56 0.30
N ALA A 97 7.54 4.94 0.10
CA ALA A 97 7.28 3.59 0.60
C ALA A 97 7.59 2.46 -0.39
N HIS A 98 7.74 2.75 -1.69
CA HIS A 98 7.84 1.73 -2.75
C HIS A 98 9.13 1.84 -3.59
N GLU A 99 9.40 0.86 -4.45
CA GLU A 99 10.57 0.79 -5.35
C GLU A 99 10.24 0.96 -6.85
N LEU A 100 9.11 1.58 -7.21
CA LEU A 100 8.82 1.93 -8.63
C LEU A 100 9.85 2.90 -9.23
N THR A 101 10.37 3.79 -8.40
CA THR A 101 11.51 4.67 -8.68
C THR A 101 12.61 4.40 -7.65
N PRO A 102 13.87 4.75 -7.92
CA PRO A 102 14.94 4.62 -6.94
C PRO A 102 14.57 5.32 -5.62
N ASN A 103 14.59 4.55 -4.54
CA ASN A 103 14.15 5.01 -3.23
C ASN A 103 15.32 4.99 -2.24
N GLU A 104 15.83 6.18 -1.92
CA GLU A 104 17.00 6.30 -1.04
C GLU A 104 16.74 5.83 0.38
N PHE A 105 15.51 6.00 0.89
CA PHE A 105 15.17 5.56 2.25
C PHE A 105 15.32 4.03 2.35
N ILE A 106 14.76 3.30 1.38
CA ILE A 106 14.84 1.83 1.34
C ILE A 106 16.29 1.37 1.19
N GLN A 107 17.04 1.99 0.27
CA GLN A 107 18.44 1.63 0.01
C GLN A 107 19.37 1.89 1.19
N LYS A 108 19.14 2.98 1.95
CA LYS A 108 20.01 3.38 3.07
C LYS A 108 19.60 2.76 4.40
N ASN A 109 18.30 2.58 4.65
CA ASN A 109 17.79 2.23 5.98
C ASN A 109 17.21 0.81 6.07
N ILE A 110 16.71 0.24 4.97
CA ILE A 110 15.99 -1.05 5.01
C ILE A 110 16.82 -2.18 4.42
N GLN A 111 17.28 -2.04 3.18
CA GLN A 111 18.07 -3.07 2.49
C GLN A 111 19.34 -3.49 3.24
N PRO A 112 20.13 -2.59 3.86
CA PRO A 112 21.35 -2.97 4.58
C PRO A 112 21.10 -3.85 5.82
N LEU A 113 19.86 -3.91 6.31
CA LEU A 113 19.49 -4.75 7.46
C LEU A 113 19.38 -6.22 7.09
N GLY A 114 19.31 -6.56 5.80
CA GLY A 114 19.29 -7.95 5.31
C GLY A 114 18.06 -8.77 5.73
N ARG A 115 16.98 -8.12 6.17
CA ARG A 115 15.72 -8.78 6.55
C ARG A 115 14.64 -8.54 5.48
N PRO A 116 13.71 -9.49 5.28
CA PRO A 116 12.66 -9.37 4.28
C PRO A 116 11.73 -8.19 4.58
N PHE A 117 11.34 -7.46 3.53
CA PHE A 117 10.40 -6.35 3.61
C PHE A 117 9.47 -6.33 2.40
N PHE A 118 8.31 -5.70 2.58
CA PHE A 118 7.43 -5.32 1.49
C PHE A 118 6.79 -3.97 1.79
N SER A 119 6.14 -3.37 0.79
CA SER A 119 5.49 -2.08 0.92
C SER A 119 3.99 -2.14 0.64
N ILE A 120 3.24 -1.26 1.30
CA ILE A 120 1.81 -1.00 1.09
C ILE A 120 1.65 0.50 0.88
N SER A 121 1.39 0.92 -0.36
CA SER A 121 1.16 2.32 -0.71
C SER A 121 -0.34 2.58 -0.85
N TYR A 122 -0.88 3.48 -0.03
CA TYR A 122 -2.26 3.93 -0.14
C TYR A 122 -2.41 4.92 -1.30
N MET A 123 -3.26 4.57 -2.27
CA MET A 123 -3.47 5.32 -3.50
C MET A 123 -4.94 5.75 -3.62
N PRO A 124 -5.30 6.97 -3.19
CA PRO A 124 -6.65 7.45 -3.38
C PRO A 124 -6.90 7.76 -4.86
N PHE A 125 -8.07 7.41 -5.39
CA PHE A 125 -8.39 7.65 -6.80
C PHE A 125 -9.83 8.15 -7.03
N THR A 126 -10.08 8.74 -8.19
CA THR A 126 -11.42 9.11 -8.67
C THR A 126 -11.84 8.24 -9.86
N GLY A 127 -13.15 8.07 -10.11
CA GLY A 127 -13.62 7.22 -11.22
C GLY A 127 -13.23 7.69 -12.63
N ASN A 128 -12.70 8.90 -12.76
CA ASN A 128 -12.42 9.60 -14.01
C ASN A 128 -10.93 9.95 -14.19
N GLU A 129 -10.02 9.13 -13.65
CA GLU A 129 -8.58 9.32 -13.88
C GLU A 129 -8.25 9.35 -15.38
N THR A 130 -7.50 10.37 -15.80
CA THR A 130 -7.07 10.51 -17.20
C THR A 130 -5.72 9.81 -17.39
N VAL A 131 -5.65 8.85 -18.31
CA VAL A 131 -4.36 8.26 -18.72
C VAL A 131 -3.73 9.16 -19.77
N THR A 132 -2.64 9.84 -19.40
CA THR A 132 -1.89 10.70 -20.33
C THR A 132 -1.21 9.86 -21.42
N GLU A 133 -0.86 10.51 -22.55
CA GLU A 133 -0.06 9.85 -23.60
C GLU A 133 1.31 9.40 -23.07
N ALA A 134 1.92 10.19 -22.18
CA ALA A 134 3.16 9.82 -21.51
C ALA A 134 3.02 8.47 -20.77
N CYS A 135 1.96 8.30 -19.97
CA CYS A 135 1.71 7.04 -19.27
C CYS A 135 1.41 5.86 -20.21
N ASN A 136 0.87 6.10 -21.40
CA ASN A 136 0.68 5.05 -22.40
C ASN A 136 1.99 4.68 -23.12
N ALA A 137 2.89 5.64 -23.30
CA ALA A 137 4.19 5.45 -23.94
C ALA A 137 5.23 4.83 -23.00
N GLU A 138 5.04 4.93 -21.69
CA GLU A 138 5.94 4.36 -20.70
C GLU A 138 6.03 2.84 -20.75
N GLN A 139 7.25 2.32 -20.94
CA GLN A 139 7.52 0.88 -20.88
C GLN A 139 7.63 0.34 -19.44
N ARG A 140 7.87 1.23 -18.47
CA ARG A 140 7.90 0.95 -17.03
C ARG A 140 7.01 1.98 -16.35
N LEU A 141 6.08 1.52 -15.51
CA LEU A 141 5.20 2.42 -14.78
C LEU A 141 6.00 3.30 -13.83
N THR A 142 5.94 4.61 -14.04
CA THR A 142 6.27 5.60 -13.02
C THR A 142 5.15 5.71 -11.99
N TYR A 143 5.46 6.22 -10.80
CA TYR A 143 4.49 6.43 -9.73
C TYR A 143 3.27 7.24 -10.19
N GLU A 144 3.48 8.29 -10.98
CA GLU A 144 2.43 9.15 -11.53
C GLU A 144 1.46 8.38 -12.43
N CYS A 145 1.95 7.37 -13.13
CA CYS A 145 1.17 6.57 -14.06
C CYS A 145 0.44 5.37 -13.41
N VAL A 146 0.80 5.00 -12.17
CA VAL A 146 0.23 3.85 -11.46
C VAL A 146 -1.28 3.96 -11.31
N THR A 147 -1.76 5.06 -10.74
CA THR A 147 -3.19 5.29 -10.50
C THR A 147 -4.00 5.33 -11.80
N PRO A 148 -3.71 6.20 -12.78
CA PRO A 148 -4.54 6.29 -13.98
C PRO A 148 -4.56 4.99 -14.78
N ILE A 149 -3.44 4.28 -14.89
CA ILE A 149 -3.39 2.98 -15.58
C ILE A 149 -4.22 1.93 -14.83
N ALA A 150 -4.04 1.82 -13.51
CA ALA A 150 -4.75 0.84 -12.70
C ALA A 150 -6.27 1.11 -12.69
N VAL A 151 -6.68 2.37 -12.61
CA VAL A 151 -8.09 2.77 -12.65
C VAL A 151 -8.71 2.48 -14.02
N ARG A 152 -8.01 2.78 -15.12
CA ARG A 152 -8.48 2.41 -16.46
C ARG A 152 -8.71 0.90 -16.57
N GLU A 153 -7.79 0.09 -16.06
CA GLU A 153 -7.90 -1.38 -16.09
C GLU A 153 -9.03 -1.92 -15.22
N VAL A 154 -9.27 -1.34 -14.04
CA VAL A 154 -10.33 -1.79 -13.12
C VAL A 154 -11.71 -1.28 -13.53
N SER A 155 -11.80 -0.17 -14.27
CA SER A 155 -13.06 0.52 -14.60
C SER A 155 -14.15 -0.44 -15.13
N LYS A 156 -13.78 -1.34 -16.04
CA LYS A 156 -14.67 -2.36 -16.63
C LYS A 156 -15.19 -3.41 -15.65
N LYS A 157 -14.61 -3.49 -14.45
CA LYS A 157 -14.96 -4.43 -13.37
C LYS A 157 -15.79 -3.76 -12.26
N LEU A 158 -15.95 -2.43 -12.29
CA LEU A 158 -16.79 -1.68 -11.36
C LEU A 158 -18.23 -1.73 -11.88
N LYS A 159 -19.10 -2.49 -11.21
CA LYS A 159 -20.43 -2.84 -11.73
C LYS A 159 -21.52 -1.85 -11.34
N ASP A 160 -21.42 -1.28 -10.15
CA ASP A 160 -22.41 -0.37 -9.59
C ASP A 160 -21.80 1.04 -9.55
N PRO A 161 -22.30 1.99 -10.37
CA PRO A 161 -21.77 3.35 -10.40
C PRO A 161 -22.05 4.15 -9.12
N GLN A 162 -22.98 3.70 -8.27
CA GLN A 162 -23.27 4.34 -6.98
C GLN A 162 -22.40 3.80 -5.85
N ALA A 163 -21.81 2.62 -6.03
CA ALA A 163 -20.90 2.03 -5.07
C ALA A 163 -19.49 2.63 -5.18
N LYS A 164 -18.80 2.70 -4.04
CA LYS A 164 -17.37 3.01 -3.98
C LYS A 164 -16.58 1.72 -3.90
N TYR A 165 -15.40 1.70 -4.49
CA TYR A 165 -14.59 0.50 -4.58
C TYR A 165 -13.16 0.69 -4.06
N PHE A 166 -12.57 -0.40 -3.60
CA PHE A 166 -11.14 -0.52 -3.42
C PHE A 166 -10.61 -1.78 -4.12
N PHE A 167 -9.34 -1.75 -4.52
CA PHE A 167 -8.67 -2.89 -5.13
C PHE A 167 -7.17 -2.82 -4.84
N MET A 168 -6.45 -3.88 -5.19
CA MET A 168 -5.01 -3.95 -4.97
C MET A 168 -4.27 -4.39 -6.22
N ARG A 169 -3.04 -3.90 -6.35
CA ARG A 169 -2.10 -4.36 -7.37
C ARG A 169 -0.73 -4.51 -6.77
N LYS A 170 0.01 -5.50 -7.25
CA LYS A 170 1.38 -5.77 -6.84
C LYS A 170 2.35 -5.52 -7.99
N TYR A 171 3.45 -4.84 -7.69
CA TYR A 171 4.57 -4.59 -8.59
C TYR A 171 5.87 -5.04 -7.93
N ASN A 172 6.89 -5.31 -8.74
CA ASN A 172 8.25 -5.68 -8.29
C ASN A 172 8.30 -6.78 -7.20
N GLU A 173 7.32 -7.69 -7.18
CA GLU A 173 7.17 -8.79 -6.20
C GLU A 173 7.03 -8.39 -4.72
N ARG A 174 7.13 -7.11 -4.37
CA ARG A 174 7.03 -6.63 -2.98
C ARG A 174 6.32 -5.28 -2.81
N ASP A 175 6.00 -4.58 -3.89
CA ASP A 175 5.31 -3.30 -3.82
C ASP A 175 3.81 -3.48 -4.02
N PHE A 176 3.04 -3.40 -2.94
CA PHE A 176 1.58 -3.46 -2.99
C PHE A 176 0.98 -2.06 -2.99
N PHE A 177 0.07 -1.81 -3.91
CA PHE A 177 -0.67 -0.56 -4.01
C PHE A 177 -2.13 -0.84 -3.69
N LEU A 178 -2.63 -0.20 -2.64
CA LEU A 178 -4.02 -0.25 -2.21
C LEU A 178 -4.75 0.97 -2.77
N PHE A 179 -5.55 0.75 -3.80
CA PHE A 179 -6.33 1.80 -4.44
C PHE A 179 -7.68 1.92 -3.76
N VAL A 180 -8.01 3.10 -3.27
CA VAL A 180 -9.28 3.37 -2.57
C VAL A 180 -9.98 4.55 -3.23
N GLN A 181 -11.22 4.33 -3.66
CA GLN A 181 -11.99 5.37 -4.32
C GLN A 181 -12.39 6.44 -3.30
N LYS A 182 -12.13 7.71 -3.62
CA LYS A 182 -12.53 8.83 -2.75
C LYS A 182 -14.06 8.89 -2.57
N PRO A 183 -14.54 9.36 -1.40
CA PRO A 183 -15.95 9.65 -1.15
C PRO A 183 -16.56 10.55 -2.24
#